data_AF-E9J0C2-F1
#
_entry.id   AF-E9J0C2-F1
#
_cell.length_a   1.000
_cell.length_b   1.000
_cell.length_c   1.000
_cell.angle_alpha   90.00
_cell.angle_beta   90.00
_cell.angle_gamma   90.00
#
_symmetry.space_group_name_H-M   'P 1'
#
loop_
_entity.id
_entity.type
_entity.pdbx_description
1 polymer ?
#
loop_
_entity_poly.entity_id
_entity_poly.type
_entity_poly.pdbx_seq_one_letter_code
_entity_poly.pdbx_strand_id
1 'polypeptide(L)'
;KSTVNNFLTKYRSGYGLKDKHRSGRPRKTTVRVDKVIKRKCTADPRKTASDIARELKQENRVTKNQKARLNFAKQHQEWTSENWKRVAFSDELKFNLFGSDGRR
;
A
#
# COMPACT_ATOMS: atom_id res chain seq x y z
N LYS A 1 3.51 21.23 32.48
CA LYS A 1 3.39 22.09 31.27
C LYS A 1 1.94 22.58 31.18
N SER A 2 1.67 23.87 31.32
CA SER A 2 0.32 24.44 31.34
C SER A 2 -0.07 25.01 29.97
N THR A 3 -1.37 25.20 29.74
CA THR A 3 -1.92 25.87 28.55
C THR A 3 -1.29 27.25 28.34
N VAL A 4 -1.11 28.02 29.42
CA VAL A 4 -0.43 29.33 29.40
C VAL A 4 1.01 29.21 28.88
N ASN A 5 1.77 28.21 29.34
CA ASN A 5 3.12 27.97 28.85
C ASN A 5 3.13 27.59 27.36
N ASN A 6 2.17 26.77 26.91
CA ASN A 6 2.03 26.41 25.49
C ASN A 6 1.72 27.65 24.62
N PHE A 7 0.88 28.57 25.10
CA PHE A 7 0.61 29.85 24.43
C PHE A 7 1.86 30.73 24.35
N LEU A 8 2.61 30.88 25.44
CA LEU A 8 3.86 31.65 25.46
C LEU A 8 4.92 31.06 24.52
N THR A 9 5.07 29.73 24.48
CA THR A 9 5.96 29.07 23.52
C THR A 9 5.53 29.35 22.09
N LYS A 10 4.23 29.23 21.78
CA LYS A 10 3.67 29.54 20.45
C LYS A 10 3.95 30.98 20.03
N TYR A 11 3.72 31.94 20.94
CA TYR A 11 3.99 33.36 20.72
C TYR A 11 5.48 33.65 20.47
N ARG A 12 6.38 33.16 21.34
CA ARG A 12 7.84 33.36 21.21
C ARG A 12 8.43 32.74 19.95
N SER A 13 7.84 31.63 19.48
CA SER A 13 8.28 30.92 18.28
C SER A 13 7.86 31.59 16.96
N GLY A 14 7.13 32.71 17.00
CA GLY A 14 6.66 33.43 15.81
C GLY A 14 5.55 32.73 15.02
N TYR A 15 5.12 31.53 15.43
CA TYR A 15 3.99 30.83 14.84
C TYR A 15 2.68 31.51 15.27
N GLY A 16 1.87 31.92 14.29
CA GLY A 16 0.63 32.66 14.52
C GLY A 16 -0.29 32.00 15.55
N LEU A 17 -0.93 32.81 16.40
CA LEU A 17 -1.76 32.35 17.53
C LEU A 17 -3.03 31.60 17.10
N LYS A 18 -3.37 31.62 15.81
CA LYS A 18 -4.53 30.92 15.24
C LYS A 18 -4.44 29.41 15.44
N ASP A 19 -5.58 28.78 15.65
CA ASP A 19 -5.67 27.34 15.78
C ASP A 19 -5.33 26.65 14.46
N LYS A 20 -4.60 25.53 14.56
CA LYS A 20 -4.31 24.67 13.42
C LYS A 20 -5.54 23.83 13.11
N HIS A 21 -5.80 23.62 11.82
CA HIS A 21 -6.82 22.66 11.40
C HIS A 21 -6.51 21.28 11.99
N ARG A 22 -7.53 20.61 12.51
CA ARG A 22 -7.40 19.26 13.09
C ARG A 22 -7.33 18.25 11.96
N SER A 23 -6.44 17.26 12.06
CA SER A 23 -6.25 16.23 11.03
C SER A 23 -7.47 15.33 10.79
N GLY A 24 -8.46 15.35 11.68
CA GLY A 24 -9.69 14.58 11.54
C GLY A 24 -9.45 13.06 11.53
N ARG A 25 -10.47 12.30 11.13
CA ARG A 25 -10.38 10.84 11.01
C ARG A 25 -9.60 10.47 9.73
N PRO A 26 -8.63 9.55 9.80
CA PRO A 26 -7.95 9.05 8.60
C PRO A 26 -8.93 8.46 7.58
N ARG A 27 -8.66 8.71 6.29
CA ARG A 27 -9.49 8.17 5.19
C ARG A 27 -9.41 6.64 5.12
N LYS A 28 -10.53 6.01 4.78
CA LYS A 28 -10.63 4.55 4.57
C LYS A 28 -10.13 4.11 3.20
N THR A 29 -10.18 5.00 2.22
CA THR A 29 -9.73 4.75 0.85
C THR A 29 -8.47 5.55 0.52
N THR A 30 -7.70 5.05 -0.44
CA THR A 30 -6.55 5.75 -1.02
C THR A 30 -6.97 6.43 -2.32
N VAL A 31 -6.20 7.42 -2.77
CA VAL A 31 -6.45 8.14 -4.03
C VAL A 31 -6.56 7.17 -5.23
N ARG A 32 -5.77 6.09 -5.23
CA ARG A 32 -5.84 5.07 -6.27
C ARG A 32 -7.17 4.32 -6.23
N VAL A 33 -7.62 3.92 -5.04
CA VAL A 33 -8.91 3.24 -4.86
C VAL A 33 -10.05 4.14 -5.32
N ASP A 34 -10.03 5.42 -4.96
CA ASP A 34 -11.06 6.39 -5.37
C ASP A 34 -11.14 6.55 -6.90
N LYS A 35 -9.99 6.62 -7.59
CA LYS A 35 -9.93 6.66 -9.06
C LYS A 35 -10.54 5.41 -9.69
N VAL A 36 -10.28 4.23 -9.11
CA VAL A 36 -10.85 2.97 -9.60
C VAL A 36 -12.36 2.92 -9.36
N ILE A 37 -12.85 3.35 -8.19
CA ILE A 37 -14.29 3.47 -7.91
C ILE A 37 -14.95 4.35 -8.97
N LYS A 38 -14.40 5.55 -9.20
CA LYS A 38 -14.93 6.47 -10.22
C LYS A 38 -14.97 5.84 -11.61
N ARG A 39 -13.91 5.12 -12.01
CA ARG A 39 -13.87 4.41 -13.30
C ARG A 39 -14.97 3.34 -13.40
N LYS A 40 -15.22 2.58 -12.34
CA LYS A 40 -16.23 1.51 -12.34
C LYS A 40 -17.65 2.07 -12.38
N CYS A 41 -17.94 3.11 -11.60
CA CYS A 41 -19.22 3.80 -11.63
C CYS A 41 -19.52 4.44 -12.99
N THR A 42 -18.49 4.98 -13.67
CA THR A 42 -18.67 5.61 -14.99
C THR A 42 -18.74 4.61 -16.13
N ALA A 43 -18.04 3.47 -16.04
CA ALA A 43 -18.09 2.42 -17.04
C ALA A 43 -19.42 1.65 -17.04
N ASP A 44 -20.01 1.42 -15.86
CA ASP A 44 -21.32 0.79 -15.73
C ASP A 44 -22.10 1.46 -14.59
N PRO A 45 -23.01 2.40 -14.92
CA PRO A 45 -23.84 3.09 -13.95
C PRO A 45 -24.79 2.18 -13.16
N ARG A 46 -25.04 0.93 -13.60
CA ARG A 46 -25.93 -0.03 -12.91
C ARG A 46 -25.20 -0.87 -11.87
N LYS A 47 -23.86 -0.81 -11.80
CA LYS A 47 -23.12 -1.59 -10.80
C LYS A 47 -23.47 -1.16 -9.38
N THR A 48 -23.73 -2.14 -8.53
CA THR A 48 -23.99 -1.91 -7.11
C THR A 48 -22.71 -1.58 -6.36
N ALA A 49 -22.84 -0.86 -5.23
CA ALA A 49 -21.70 -0.56 -4.37
C ALA A 49 -21.03 -1.83 -3.82
N SER A 50 -21.81 -2.88 -3.53
CA SER A 50 -21.31 -4.17 -3.07
C SER A 50 -20.50 -4.90 -4.14
N ASP A 51 -20.94 -4.86 -5.40
CA ASP A 51 -20.18 -5.46 -6.50
C ASP A 51 -18.86 -4.73 -6.72
N ILE A 52 -18.88 -3.40 -6.72
CA ILE A 52 -17.66 -2.60 -6.82
C ILE A 52 -16.70 -2.93 -5.66
N ALA A 53 -17.20 -3.03 -4.44
CA ALA A 53 -16.39 -3.40 -3.27
C ALA A 53 -15.78 -4.80 -3.39
N ARG A 54 -16.56 -5.78 -3.86
CA ARG A 54 -16.10 -7.16 -4.10
C ARG A 54 -15.00 -7.21 -5.14
N GLU A 55 -15.20 -6.57 -6.28
CA GLU A 55 -14.19 -6.51 -7.34
C GLU A 55 -12.92 -5.77 -6.88
N LEU A 56 -13.05 -4.66 -6.15
CA LEU A 56 -11.91 -3.93 -5.58
C LEU A 56 -11.10 -4.78 -4.61
N LYS A 57 -11.76 -5.61 -3.81
CA LYS A 57 -11.09 -6.54 -2.89
C LYS A 57 -10.32 -7.61 -3.67
N GLN A 58 -10.79 -8.01 -4.84
CA GLN A 58 -10.12 -8.99 -5.71
C GLN A 58 -8.93 -8.37 -6.47
N GLU A 59 -9.09 -7.17 -7.02
CA GLU A 59 -8.02 -6.45 -7.75
C GLU A 59 -6.88 -5.98 -6.84
N ASN A 60 -7.19 -5.54 -5.62
CA ASN A 60 -6.18 -5.10 -4.65
C ASN A 60 -5.61 -6.25 -3.81
N ARG A 61 -5.73 -7.51 -4.25
CA ARG A 61 -5.04 -8.62 -3.59
C ARG A 61 -3.55 -8.51 -3.88
N VAL A 62 -2.82 -7.98 -2.92
CA VAL A 62 -1.37 -8.20 -2.88
C VAL A 62 -1.14 -9.69 -2.67
N THR A 63 -0.53 -10.35 -3.66
CA THR A 63 -0.26 -11.80 -3.55
C THR A 63 0.76 -12.06 -2.46
N LYS A 64 0.73 -13.26 -1.86
CA LYS A 64 1.75 -13.69 -0.88
C LYS A 64 3.16 -13.45 -1.44
N ASN A 65 3.35 -13.76 -2.72
CA ASN A 65 4.62 -13.60 -3.43
C ASN A 65 5.02 -12.14 -3.59
N GLN A 66 4.09 -11.22 -3.89
CA GLN A 66 4.40 -9.78 -3.96
C GLN A 66 4.88 -9.23 -2.62
N LYS A 67 4.26 -9.62 -1.50
CA LYS A 67 4.73 -9.22 -0.16
C LYS A 67 6.10 -9.80 0.17
N ALA A 68 6.30 -11.10 -0.10
CA ALA A 68 7.56 -11.77 0.15
C ALA A 68 8.71 -11.12 -0.63
N ARG A 69 8.51 -10.87 -1.93
CA ARG A 69 9.49 -10.18 -2.78
C ARG A 69 9.78 -8.76 -2.31
N LEU A 70 8.75 -8.01 -1.92
CA LEU A 70 8.94 -6.65 -1.39
C LEU A 70 9.75 -6.64 -0.10
N ASN A 71 9.47 -7.56 0.83
CA ASN A 71 10.21 -7.68 2.07
C ASN A 71 11.67 -8.09 1.83
N PHE A 72 11.88 -9.07 0.96
CA PHE A 72 13.23 -9.48 0.55
C PHE A 72 14.02 -8.31 -0.04
N ALA A 73 13.42 -7.53 -0.93
CA ALA A 73 14.08 -6.36 -1.52
C ALA A 73 14.44 -5.30 -0.48
N LYS A 74 13.54 -5.03 0.49
CA LYS A 74 13.81 -4.07 1.57
C LYS A 74 14.93 -4.52 2.50
N GLN A 75 14.98 -5.81 2.83
CA GLN A 75 16.01 -6.38 3.71
C GLN A 75 17.40 -6.34 3.06
N HIS A 76 17.46 -6.51 1.75
CA HIS A 76 18.71 -6.59 0.99
C HIS A 76 18.99 -5.31 0.17
N GLN A 77 18.35 -4.18 0.52
CA GLN A 77 18.48 -2.92 -0.23
C GLN A 77 19.92 -2.37 -0.22
N GLU A 78 20.66 -2.61 0.86
CA GLU A 78 22.03 -2.13 1.07
C GLU A 78 23.11 -3.18 0.72
N TRP A 79 22.72 -4.31 0.13
CA TRP A 79 23.67 -5.37 -0.19
C TRP A 79 24.63 -4.98 -1.30
N THR A 80 25.92 -5.19 -1.04
CA THR A 80 27.01 -5.00 -2.00
C THR A 80 27.22 -6.25 -2.85
N SER A 81 28.01 -6.13 -3.92
CA SER A 81 28.33 -7.25 -4.82
C SER A 81 28.97 -8.43 -4.09
N GLU A 82 29.74 -8.19 -3.03
CA GLU A 82 30.38 -9.26 -2.24
C GLU A 82 29.36 -10.07 -1.42
N ASN A 83 28.27 -9.42 -0.96
CA ASN A 83 27.18 -10.11 -0.30
C ASN A 83 26.41 -11.00 -1.28
N TRP A 84 26.14 -10.51 -2.49
CA TRP A 84 25.45 -11.28 -3.52
C TRP A 84 26.24 -12.52 -3.98
N LYS A 85 27.58 -12.47 -3.99
CA LYS A 85 28.42 -13.63 -4.33
C LYS A 85 28.23 -14.82 -3.39
N ARG A 86 27.75 -14.59 -2.17
CA ARG A 86 27.50 -15.65 -1.17
C ARG A 86 26.11 -16.28 -1.31
N VAL A 87 25.27 -15.77 -2.21
CA VAL A 87 23.90 -16.23 -2.40
C VAL A 87 23.84 -17.19 -3.58
N ALA A 88 23.41 -18.41 -3.31
CA ALA A 88 23.04 -19.36 -4.36
C ALA A 88 21.52 -19.34 -4.56
N PHE A 89 21.08 -19.12 -5.78
CA PHE A 89 19.68 -19.27 -6.17
C PHE A 89 19.49 -20.65 -6.79
N SER A 90 18.64 -21.47 -6.19
CA SER A 90 18.14 -22.70 -6.78
C SER A 90 16.69 -22.48 -7.22
N ASP A 91 16.41 -22.65 -8.49
CA ASP A 91 15.03 -22.69 -8.99
C ASP A 91 14.64 -24.14 -9.27
N GLU A 92 13.38 -24.47 -9.02
CA GLU A 92 12.81 -25.77 -9.38
C GLU A 92 12.20 -25.65 -10.78
N LEU A 93 12.92 -26.13 -11.80
CA LEU A 93 12.33 -26.30 -13.12
C LEU A 93 11.40 -27.50 -13.10
N LYS A 94 10.10 -27.23 -13.29
CA LYS A 94 9.07 -28.26 -13.36
C LYS A 94 8.91 -28.75 -14.79
N PHE A 95 9.31 -29.99 -15.06
CA PHE A 95 9.06 -30.67 -16.32
C PHE A 95 7.74 -31.45 -16.20
N ASN A 96 6.71 -31.05 -16.96
CA ASN A 96 5.43 -31.77 -16.97
C ASN A 96 5.52 -32.96 -17.94
N LEU A 97 5.38 -34.19 -17.44
CA LEU A 97 5.30 -35.38 -18.28
C LEU A 97 3.92 -35.52 -18.95
N PHE A 98 2.84 -35.09 -18.28
CA PHE A 98 1.48 -35.01 -18.83
C PHE A 98 0.68 -33.88 -18.16
N GLY A 99 -0.20 -33.23 -18.94
CA GLY A 99 -1.13 -32.21 -18.46
C GLY A 99 -0.51 -30.82 -18.23
N SER A 100 -1.33 -29.77 -18.26
CA SER A 100 -0.93 -28.39 -17.97
C SER A 100 -1.33 -27.98 -16.55
N ASP A 101 -0.53 -27.14 -15.90
CA ASP A 101 -0.76 -26.59 -14.54
C ASP A 101 -1.92 -25.56 -14.47
N GLY A 102 -2.79 -25.54 -15.47
CA GLY A 102 -3.88 -24.58 -15.61
C GLY A 102 -5.12 -24.95 -14.80
N ARG A 103 -5.80 -23.94 -14.26
CA ARG A 103 -7.11 -24.08 -13.62
C ARG A 103 -8.16 -24.39 -14.70
N ARG A 104 -8.98 -25.43 -14.48
CA ARG A 104 -10.26 -25.61 -15.20
C ARG A 104 -11.22 -24.45 -14.88
#